data_AF-A0A842LDL7-F1
#
_entry.id   AF-A0A842LDL7-F1
#
_cell.length_a   1.000
_cell.length_b   1.000
_cell.length_c   1.000
_cell.angle_alpha   90.00
_cell.angle_beta   90.00
_cell.angle_gamma   90.00
#
_symmetry.space_group_name_H-M   'P 1'
#
loop_
_entity.id
_entity.type
_entity.pdbx_description
1 polymer ?
#
loop_
_entity_poly.entity_id
_entity_poly.type
_entity_poly.pdbx_seq_one_letter_code
_entity_poly.pdbx_strand_id
1 'polypeptide(L)'
;MKEKSAPIAMAIIFLSMQIIALLIVPLFPAEYRAFRDPNNLSNPIIYVIILFAMTVFLLILIKFRKRKLMKGIFMGAIFITIAAVFLPVFYQIFDDLDISFLFSIIIAGVIIGLLIVRPEWYILNAAAFLMGCGMTAMLGMSLGILPSIFLLVFLAIYDAFAVYGTKHMITLAETVIALDMPAVFIMPKRGDFSLSSLKKSSTTSEGSEREALFMGVGDAVIPGILIVSSFVFLPAQVGTITNANLLVSIGSMIGAFCGFLSLVFLTEKGKPQAGLPFLNSGTIIGFIISYILIFRNFGFGMV
;
A
#
# COMPACT_ATOMS: atom_id res chain seq x y z
N MET A 1 26.87 -4.38 -1.92
CA MET A 1 25.95 -3.23 -2.01
C MET A 1 26.21 -2.31 -0.83
N LYS A 2 26.46 -1.01 -1.07
CA LYS A 2 26.74 -0.01 -0.03
C LYS A 2 25.47 0.24 0.79
N GLU A 3 25.61 0.46 2.09
CA GLU A 3 24.53 0.68 3.08
C GLU A 3 23.42 1.65 2.63
N LYS A 4 23.73 2.59 1.74
CA LYS A 4 22.79 3.56 1.14
C LYS A 4 21.90 3.02 0.00
N SER A 5 22.09 1.78 -0.49
CA SER A 5 21.29 1.26 -1.61
C SER A 5 19.89 0.80 -1.20
N ALA A 6 19.70 0.39 0.05
CA ALA A 6 18.41 -0.14 0.51
C ALA A 6 17.32 0.95 0.59
N PRO A 7 17.56 2.14 1.17
CA PRO A 7 16.54 3.20 1.17
C PRO A 7 16.17 3.67 -0.24
N ILE A 8 17.14 3.76 -1.16
CA ILE A 8 16.90 4.15 -2.55
C ILE A 8 16.03 3.12 -3.26
N ALA A 9 16.35 1.82 -3.11
CA ALA A 9 15.56 0.76 -3.72
C ALA A 9 14.13 0.71 -3.16
N MET A 10 13.95 0.96 -1.86
CA MET A 10 12.62 1.09 -1.25
C MET A 10 11.85 2.30 -1.81
N ALA A 11 12.53 3.43 -2.01
CA ALA A 11 11.96 4.62 -2.61
C ALA A 11 11.48 4.38 -4.06
N ILE A 12 12.26 3.61 -4.83
CA ILE A 12 11.90 3.19 -6.20
C ILE A 12 10.68 2.28 -6.18
N ILE A 13 10.61 1.29 -5.28
CA ILE A 13 9.45 0.42 -5.13
C ILE A 13 8.21 1.25 -4.77
N PHE A 14 8.33 2.17 -3.82
CA PHE A 14 7.24 3.08 -3.45
C PHE A 14 6.75 3.86 -4.67
N LEU A 15 7.61 4.63 -5.33
CA LEU A 15 7.24 5.44 -6.50
C LEU A 15 6.64 4.61 -7.64
N SER A 16 7.29 3.50 -8.00
CA SER A 16 6.80 2.63 -9.09
C SER A 16 5.43 2.05 -8.76
N MET A 17 5.14 1.75 -7.50
CA MET A 17 3.83 1.26 -7.07
C MET A 17 2.75 2.32 -7.30
N GLN A 18 3.00 3.60 -6.99
CA GLN A 18 2.03 4.66 -7.25
C GLN A 18 1.85 4.96 -8.74
N ILE A 19 2.93 4.92 -9.52
CA ILE A 19 2.88 5.11 -10.98
C ILE A 19 2.06 3.99 -11.62
N ILE A 20 2.34 2.73 -11.28
CA ILE A 20 1.59 1.59 -11.83
C ILE A 20 0.13 1.65 -11.39
N ALA A 21 -0.15 2.00 -10.14
CA ALA A 21 -1.53 2.18 -9.69
C ALA A 21 -2.29 3.21 -10.55
N LEU A 22 -1.69 4.36 -10.86
CA LEU A 22 -2.30 5.35 -11.76
C LEU A 22 -2.47 4.82 -13.20
N LEU A 23 -1.51 4.05 -13.70
CA LEU A 23 -1.57 3.49 -15.06
C LEU A 23 -2.65 2.42 -15.21
N ILE A 24 -2.89 1.62 -14.17
CA ILE A 24 -3.89 0.54 -14.24
C ILE A 24 -5.31 1.05 -13.99
N VAL A 25 -5.51 2.14 -13.25
CA VAL A 25 -6.83 2.70 -12.90
C VAL A 25 -7.78 2.85 -14.10
N PRO A 26 -7.37 3.41 -15.26
CA PRO A 26 -8.24 3.49 -16.45
C PRO A 26 -8.74 2.14 -16.98
N LEU A 27 -8.06 1.04 -16.65
CA LEU A 27 -8.42 -0.31 -17.09
C LEU A 27 -9.55 -0.91 -16.24
N PHE A 28 -9.79 -0.38 -15.04
CA PHE A 28 -10.78 -0.91 -14.10
C PHE A 28 -12.16 -0.33 -14.39
N PRO A 29 -13.21 -1.16 -14.55
CA PRO A 29 -14.56 -0.65 -14.71
C PRO A 29 -15.08 -0.05 -13.41
N ALA A 30 -16.04 0.86 -13.52
CA ALA A 30 -16.62 1.56 -12.37
C ALA A 30 -17.28 0.63 -11.32
N GLU A 31 -17.61 -0.60 -11.73
CA GLU A 31 -18.17 -1.65 -10.88
C GLU A 31 -17.19 -2.17 -9.81
N TYR A 32 -15.88 -1.95 -10.00
CA TYR A 32 -14.86 -2.32 -9.02
C TYR A 32 -14.80 -1.36 -7.82
N ARG A 33 -15.64 -0.30 -7.82
CA ARG A 33 -15.78 0.60 -6.69
C ARG A 33 -16.48 -0.13 -5.55
N ALA A 34 -15.85 -0.13 -4.37
CA ALA A 34 -16.41 -0.75 -3.18
C ALA A 34 -17.68 -0.02 -2.67
N PHE A 35 -17.81 1.27 -2.95
CA PHE A 35 -18.91 2.10 -2.49
C PHE A 35 -19.70 2.70 -3.67
N ARG A 36 -21.03 2.69 -3.56
CA ARG A 36 -21.93 3.25 -4.58
C ARG A 36 -21.78 4.77 -4.71
N ASP A 37 -21.68 5.46 -3.59
CA ASP A 37 -21.41 6.90 -3.53
C ASP A 37 -20.02 7.14 -2.92
N PRO A 38 -19.00 7.41 -3.75
CA PRO A 38 -17.63 7.60 -3.27
C PRO A 38 -17.44 8.83 -2.38
N ASN A 39 -18.33 9.83 -2.42
CA ASN A 39 -18.19 11.09 -1.69
C ASN A 39 -18.79 11.05 -0.28
N ASN A 40 -19.48 9.97 0.08
CA ASN A 40 -20.07 9.83 1.41
C ASN A 40 -18.98 9.69 2.50
N LEU A 41 -19.01 10.60 3.48
CA LEU A 41 -18.08 10.64 4.63
C LEU A 41 -18.23 9.44 5.58
N SER A 42 -19.26 8.61 5.41
CA SER A 42 -19.41 7.35 6.15
C SER A 42 -18.52 6.24 5.62
N ASN A 43 -18.10 6.29 4.34
CA ASN A 43 -17.30 5.23 3.72
C ASN A 43 -15.95 4.99 4.41
N PRO A 44 -15.16 6.02 4.78
CA PRO A 44 -13.93 5.83 5.54
C PRO A 44 -14.18 5.20 6.91
N ILE A 45 -15.29 5.53 7.56
CA ILE A 45 -15.64 4.97 8.87
C ILE A 45 -15.92 3.47 8.73
N ILE A 46 -16.72 3.08 7.72
CA ILE A 46 -16.98 1.68 7.40
C ILE A 46 -15.68 0.95 7.09
N TYR A 47 -14.81 1.56 6.28
CA TYR A 47 -13.49 0.99 5.95
C TYR A 47 -12.64 0.76 7.19
N VAL A 48 -12.55 1.74 8.09
CA VAL A 48 -11.82 1.63 9.36
C VAL A 48 -12.41 0.51 10.24
N ILE A 49 -13.74 0.40 10.35
CA ILE A 49 -14.40 -0.67 11.10
C ILE A 49 -14.07 -2.04 10.51
N ILE A 50 -14.13 -2.19 9.18
CA ILE A 50 -13.78 -3.44 8.49
C ILE A 50 -12.30 -3.77 8.72
N LEU A 51 -11.41 -2.78 8.67
CA LEU A 51 -9.99 -2.96 8.93
C LEU A 51 -9.77 -3.49 10.35
N PHE A 52 -10.37 -2.88 11.37
CA PHE A 52 -10.29 -3.38 12.75
C PHE A 52 -10.89 -4.77 12.90
N ALA A 53 -12.05 -5.03 12.29
CA ALA A 53 -12.69 -6.35 12.31
C ALA A 53 -11.79 -7.42 11.68
N MET A 54 -11.12 -7.12 10.56
CA MET A 54 -10.15 -8.01 9.92
C MET A 54 -8.92 -8.22 10.78
N THR A 55 -8.42 -7.19 11.48
CA THR A 55 -7.32 -7.35 12.45
C THR A 55 -7.71 -8.28 13.59
N VAL A 56 -8.90 -8.08 14.18
CA VAL A 56 -9.41 -8.95 15.26
C VAL A 56 -9.60 -10.38 14.76
N PHE A 57 -10.17 -10.56 13.57
CA PHE A 57 -10.32 -11.86 12.92
C PHE A 57 -8.96 -12.56 12.74
N LEU A 58 -7.95 -11.82 12.28
CA LEU A 58 -6.59 -12.34 12.13
C LEU A 58 -5.99 -12.75 13.48
N LEU A 59 -6.14 -11.95 14.53
CA LEU A 59 -5.66 -12.27 15.88
C LEU A 59 -6.35 -13.51 16.45
N ILE A 60 -7.65 -13.65 16.23
CA ILE A 60 -8.41 -14.86 16.59
C ILE A 60 -7.82 -16.07 15.86
N LEU A 61 -7.54 -15.95 14.57
CA LEU A 61 -6.96 -17.03 13.77
C LEU A 61 -5.57 -17.45 14.28
N ILE A 62 -4.73 -16.48 14.68
CA ILE A 62 -3.43 -16.72 15.30
C ILE A 62 -3.59 -17.50 16.61
N LYS A 63 -4.60 -17.15 17.44
CA LYS A 63 -4.89 -17.83 18.71
C LYS A 63 -5.18 -19.32 18.54
N PHE A 64 -5.77 -19.73 17.41
CA PHE A 64 -6.05 -21.14 17.12
C PHE A 64 -4.81 -21.98 16.75
N ARG A 65 -3.62 -21.38 16.58
CA ARG A 65 -2.32 -22.04 16.31
C ARG A 65 -2.29 -23.05 15.15
N LYS A 66 -3.28 -23.06 14.26
CA LYS A 66 -3.33 -23.95 13.07
C LYS A 66 -2.47 -23.38 11.94
N ARG A 67 -1.15 -23.57 12.01
CA ARG A 67 -0.17 -23.04 11.03
C ARG A 67 -0.55 -23.31 9.56
N LYS A 68 -1.02 -24.52 9.25
CA LYS A 68 -1.44 -24.90 7.87
C LYS A 68 -2.67 -24.12 7.40
N LEU A 69 -3.66 -23.92 8.28
CA LEU A 69 -4.89 -23.18 7.98
C LEU A 69 -4.58 -21.70 7.72
N MET A 70 -3.73 -21.10 8.57
CA MET A 70 -3.30 -19.72 8.40
C MET A 70 -2.59 -19.52 7.06
N LYS A 71 -1.61 -20.37 6.76
CA LYS A 71 -0.89 -20.31 5.48
C LYS A 71 -1.84 -20.42 4.29
N GLY A 72 -2.83 -21.32 4.35
CA GLY A 72 -3.84 -21.48 3.32
C GLY A 72 -4.74 -20.25 3.15
N ILE A 73 -5.26 -19.67 4.24
CA ILE A 73 -6.13 -18.48 4.18
C ILE A 73 -5.39 -17.31 3.53
N PHE A 74 -4.15 -17.05 3.95
CA PHE A 74 -3.36 -15.96 3.39
C PHE A 74 -2.94 -16.21 1.94
N MET A 75 -2.52 -17.41 1.59
CA MET A 75 -2.24 -17.75 0.19
C MET A 75 -3.48 -17.60 -0.68
N GLY A 76 -4.66 -17.98 -0.16
CA GLY A 76 -5.94 -17.73 -0.81
C GLY A 76 -6.25 -16.23 -0.97
N ALA A 77 -6.02 -15.42 0.06
CA ALA A 77 -6.22 -13.96 -0.01
C ALA A 77 -5.28 -13.31 -1.04
N ILE A 78 -4.01 -13.69 -1.07
CA ILE A 78 -3.03 -13.22 -2.05
C ILE A 78 -3.47 -13.65 -3.46
N PHE A 79 -3.87 -14.90 -3.63
CA PHE A 79 -4.35 -15.45 -4.90
C PHE A 79 -5.54 -14.64 -5.45
N ILE A 80 -6.58 -14.47 -4.62
CA ILE A 80 -7.81 -13.74 -4.99
C ILE A 80 -7.46 -12.30 -5.33
N THR A 81 -6.60 -11.64 -4.54
CA THR A 81 -6.21 -10.25 -4.79
C THR A 81 -5.48 -10.12 -6.12
N ILE A 82 -4.49 -10.98 -6.39
CA ILE A 82 -3.75 -10.94 -7.66
C ILE A 82 -4.69 -11.23 -8.84
N ALA A 83 -5.53 -12.26 -8.76
CA ALA A 83 -6.49 -12.57 -9.81
C ALA A 83 -7.44 -11.40 -10.08
N ALA A 84 -7.98 -10.76 -9.04
CA ALA A 84 -8.87 -9.61 -9.16
C ALA A 84 -8.20 -8.39 -9.81
N VAL A 85 -6.89 -8.21 -9.61
CA VAL A 85 -6.12 -7.10 -10.20
C VAL A 85 -5.84 -7.35 -11.67
N PHE A 86 -5.54 -8.60 -12.06
CA PHE A 86 -5.22 -8.94 -13.44
C PHE A 86 -6.46 -9.14 -14.32
N LEU A 87 -7.62 -9.45 -13.75
CA LEU A 87 -8.87 -9.63 -14.51
C LEU A 87 -9.22 -8.43 -15.42
N PRO A 88 -9.32 -7.18 -14.93
CA PRO A 88 -9.60 -6.03 -15.80
C PRO A 88 -8.47 -5.76 -16.81
N VAL A 89 -7.22 -6.08 -16.46
CA VAL A 89 -6.06 -5.92 -17.36
C VAL A 89 -6.15 -6.88 -18.54
N PHE A 90 -6.48 -8.15 -18.30
CA PHE A 90 -6.65 -9.14 -19.38
C PHE A 90 -7.93 -8.90 -20.18
N TYR A 91 -8.99 -8.41 -19.55
CA TYR A 91 -10.22 -8.05 -20.25
C TYR A 91 -9.96 -7.01 -21.35
N GLN A 92 -9.09 -6.03 -21.11
CA GLN A 92 -8.68 -5.04 -22.11
C GLN A 92 -7.86 -5.62 -23.28
N ILE A 93 -7.28 -6.81 -23.12
CA ILE A 93 -6.45 -7.47 -24.13
C ILE A 93 -7.28 -8.47 -24.96
N PHE A 94 -8.15 -9.25 -24.30
CA PHE A 94 -8.88 -10.34 -24.94
C PHE A 94 -10.33 -9.98 -25.30
N ASP A 95 -10.91 -8.96 -24.67
CA ASP A 95 -12.33 -8.56 -24.79
C ASP A 95 -13.32 -9.72 -24.54
N ASP A 96 -12.90 -10.71 -23.75
CA ASP A 96 -13.66 -11.90 -23.40
C ASP A 96 -13.46 -12.20 -21.92
N LEU A 97 -14.58 -12.29 -21.17
CA LEU A 97 -14.55 -12.47 -19.72
C LEU A 97 -14.00 -13.83 -19.31
N ASP A 98 -14.36 -14.90 -20.02
CA ASP A 98 -13.99 -16.27 -19.67
C ASP A 98 -12.50 -16.50 -19.91
N ILE A 99 -11.98 -16.02 -21.04
CA ILE A 99 -10.55 -16.05 -21.36
C ILE A 99 -9.77 -15.21 -20.35
N SER A 100 -10.23 -13.99 -20.06
CA SER A 100 -9.56 -13.09 -19.12
C SER A 100 -9.53 -13.65 -17.69
N PHE A 101 -10.64 -14.27 -17.27
CA PHE A 101 -10.72 -14.95 -15.99
C PHE A 101 -9.75 -16.12 -15.91
N LEU A 102 -9.68 -16.96 -16.95
CA LEU A 102 -8.72 -18.07 -17.02
C LEU A 102 -7.27 -17.58 -16.90
N PHE A 103 -6.89 -16.55 -17.67
CA PHE A 103 -5.53 -15.99 -17.60
C PHE A 103 -5.23 -15.33 -16.26
N SER A 104 -6.20 -14.66 -15.63
CA SER A 104 -6.05 -14.07 -14.29
C SER A 104 -5.80 -15.13 -13.21
N ILE A 105 -6.46 -16.29 -13.31
CA ILE A 105 -6.25 -17.45 -12.44
C ILE A 105 -4.87 -18.06 -12.68
N ILE A 106 -4.47 -18.22 -13.94
CA ILE A 106 -3.16 -18.79 -14.30
C ILE A 106 -2.04 -17.92 -13.72
N ILE A 107 -2.07 -16.60 -13.92
CA ILE A 107 -0.99 -15.72 -13.42
C ILE A 107 -0.96 -15.70 -11.89
N ALA A 108 -2.11 -15.66 -11.22
CA ALA A 108 -2.20 -15.75 -9.77
C ALA A 108 -1.68 -17.11 -9.26
N GLY A 109 -2.01 -18.20 -9.95
CA GLY A 109 -1.54 -19.55 -9.65
C GLY A 109 -0.03 -19.70 -9.81
N VAL A 110 0.55 -19.09 -10.84
CA VAL A 110 2.02 -19.06 -11.05
C VAL A 110 2.70 -18.31 -9.91
N ILE A 111 2.22 -17.13 -9.52
CA ILE A 111 2.83 -16.35 -8.41
C ILE A 111 2.71 -17.10 -7.08
N ILE A 112 1.56 -17.72 -6.80
CA ILE A 112 1.37 -18.53 -5.60
C ILE A 112 2.24 -19.79 -5.63
N GLY A 113 2.35 -20.46 -6.78
CA GLY A 113 3.24 -21.60 -6.97
C GLY A 113 4.70 -21.23 -6.68
N LEU A 114 5.15 -20.08 -7.19
CA LEU A 114 6.48 -19.54 -6.89
C LEU A 114 6.65 -19.25 -5.40
N LEU A 115 5.67 -18.65 -4.74
CA LEU A 115 5.70 -18.40 -3.29
C LEU A 115 5.74 -19.69 -2.45
N ILE A 116 5.09 -20.76 -2.91
CA ILE A 116 5.10 -22.06 -2.21
C ILE A 116 6.45 -22.77 -2.38
N VAL A 117 7.00 -22.77 -3.60
CA VAL A 117 8.23 -23.51 -3.93
C VAL A 117 9.49 -22.75 -3.50
N ARG A 118 9.52 -21.42 -3.66
CA ARG A 118 10.65 -20.55 -3.30
C ARG A 118 10.14 -19.26 -2.63
N PRO A 119 9.87 -19.26 -1.31
CA PRO A 119 9.54 -18.05 -0.57
C PRO A 119 10.79 -17.19 -0.34
N GLU A 120 11.38 -16.66 -1.41
CA GLU A 120 12.48 -15.71 -1.33
C GLU A 120 11.96 -14.27 -1.21
N TRP A 121 12.77 -13.38 -0.64
CA TRP A 121 12.40 -11.99 -0.36
C TRP A 121 11.94 -11.20 -1.61
N TYR A 122 12.56 -11.45 -2.77
CA TYR A 122 12.20 -10.77 -4.01
C TYR A 122 10.86 -11.27 -4.58
N ILE A 123 10.48 -12.54 -4.36
CA ILE A 123 9.18 -13.10 -4.78
C ILE A 123 8.08 -12.55 -3.86
N LEU A 124 8.35 -12.49 -2.56
CA LEU A 124 7.45 -11.84 -1.59
C LEU A 124 7.23 -10.37 -1.94
N ASN A 125 8.29 -9.63 -2.23
CA ASN A 125 8.19 -8.23 -2.65
C ASN A 125 7.43 -8.08 -3.98
N ALA A 126 7.64 -8.96 -4.95
CA ALA A 126 6.91 -8.91 -6.22
C ALA A 126 5.40 -9.15 -6.01
N ALA A 127 5.03 -10.14 -5.19
CA ALA A 127 3.63 -10.38 -4.86
C ALA A 127 3.02 -9.20 -4.08
N ALA A 128 3.73 -8.70 -3.07
CA ALA A 128 3.33 -7.53 -2.29
C ALA A 128 3.18 -6.27 -3.17
N PHE A 129 4.07 -6.09 -4.14
CA PHE A 129 4.04 -4.97 -5.08
C PHE A 129 2.83 -5.03 -5.99
N LEU A 130 2.54 -6.20 -6.57
CA LEU A 130 1.37 -6.41 -7.43
C LEU A 130 0.06 -6.19 -6.65
N MET A 131 -0.05 -6.78 -5.46
CA MET A 131 -1.20 -6.54 -4.58
C MET A 131 -1.31 -5.07 -4.20
N GLY A 132 -0.20 -4.42 -3.84
CA GLY A 132 -0.16 -3.01 -3.48
C GLY A 132 -0.64 -2.10 -4.61
N CYS A 133 -0.16 -2.31 -5.83
CA CYS A 133 -0.60 -1.55 -7.02
C CYS A 133 -2.12 -1.67 -7.19
N GLY A 134 -2.62 -2.91 -7.16
CA GLY A 134 -4.03 -3.22 -7.30
C GLY A 134 -4.92 -2.65 -6.18
N MET A 135 -4.52 -2.83 -4.92
CA MET A 135 -5.22 -2.29 -3.77
C MET A 135 -5.27 -0.77 -3.81
N THR A 136 -4.15 -0.12 -4.17
CA THR A 136 -4.09 1.34 -4.35
C THR A 136 -5.08 1.81 -5.41
N ALA A 137 -5.12 1.13 -6.57
CA ALA A 137 -6.05 1.44 -7.64
C ALA A 137 -7.52 1.24 -7.19
N MET A 138 -7.86 0.07 -6.67
CA MET A 138 -9.22 -0.28 -6.26
C MET A 138 -9.75 0.63 -5.14
N LEU A 139 -8.94 0.86 -4.09
CA LEU A 139 -9.34 1.71 -2.97
C LEU A 139 -9.38 3.18 -3.36
N GLY A 140 -8.44 3.65 -4.18
CA GLY A 140 -8.40 5.02 -4.68
C GLY A 140 -9.57 5.38 -5.59
N MET A 141 -10.05 4.44 -6.41
CA MET A 141 -11.27 4.63 -7.19
C MET A 141 -12.54 4.55 -6.35
N SER A 142 -12.48 3.92 -5.16
CA SER A 142 -13.63 3.68 -4.30
C SER A 142 -13.94 4.83 -3.34
N LEU A 143 -12.94 5.65 -3.00
CA LEU A 143 -13.07 6.76 -2.06
C LEU A 143 -12.85 8.08 -2.77
N GLY A 144 -13.82 8.99 -2.66
CA GLY A 144 -13.70 10.36 -3.14
C GLY A 144 -12.63 11.14 -2.39
N ILE A 145 -12.40 12.37 -2.83
CA ILE A 145 -11.31 13.23 -2.31
C ILE A 145 -11.50 13.49 -0.81
N LEU A 146 -12.69 13.95 -0.39
CA LEU A 146 -12.96 14.24 1.02
C LEU A 146 -12.88 12.99 1.90
N PRO A 147 -13.56 11.87 1.55
CA PRO A 147 -13.40 10.60 2.26
C PRO A 147 -11.95 10.11 2.36
N SER A 148 -11.17 10.21 1.30
CA SER A 148 -9.76 9.80 1.33
C SER A 148 -8.92 10.68 2.25
N ILE A 149 -9.06 12.01 2.21
CA ILE A 149 -8.37 12.92 3.15
C ILE A 149 -8.74 12.58 4.59
N PHE A 150 -10.02 12.37 4.89
CA PHE A 150 -10.48 11.99 6.23
C PHE A 150 -9.84 10.66 6.67
N LEU A 151 -9.80 9.65 5.79
CA LEU A 151 -9.15 8.37 6.05
C LEU A 151 -7.66 8.54 6.36
N LEU A 152 -6.93 9.32 5.54
CA LEU A 152 -5.50 9.57 5.70
C LEU A 152 -5.19 10.28 7.03
N VAL A 153 -5.99 11.30 7.38
CA VAL A 153 -5.84 12.02 8.65
C VAL A 153 -6.14 11.11 9.83
N PHE A 154 -7.23 10.34 9.79
CA PHE A 154 -7.59 9.41 10.85
C PHE A 154 -6.50 8.36 11.08
N LEU A 155 -6.01 7.72 10.02
CA LEU A 155 -4.94 6.71 10.11
C LEU A 155 -3.61 7.31 10.57
N ALA A 156 -3.28 8.55 10.15
CA ALA A 156 -2.11 9.25 10.64
C ALA A 156 -2.20 9.54 12.15
N ILE A 157 -3.35 10.01 12.64
CA ILE A 157 -3.56 10.25 14.08
C ILE A 157 -3.47 8.94 14.86
N TYR A 158 -4.10 7.88 14.36
CA TYR A 158 -4.04 6.56 14.98
C TYR A 158 -2.61 6.05 15.10
N ASP A 159 -1.81 6.12 14.02
CA ASP A 159 -0.41 5.66 14.02
C ASP A 159 0.47 6.51 14.96
N ALA A 160 0.31 7.84 14.93
CA ALA A 160 0.99 8.73 15.86
C ALA A 160 0.65 8.41 17.33
N PHE A 161 -0.62 8.16 17.62
CA PHE A 161 -1.06 7.78 18.97
C PHE A 161 -0.51 6.41 19.38
N ALA A 162 -0.54 5.43 18.47
CA ALA A 162 0.00 4.10 18.71
C ALA A 162 1.50 4.14 19.05
N VAL A 163 2.29 4.91 18.30
CA VAL A 163 3.74 5.00 18.45
C VAL A 163 4.15 5.88 19.64
N TYR A 164 3.66 7.13 19.72
CA TYR A 164 4.11 8.08 20.74
C TYR A 164 3.34 7.95 22.06
N GLY A 165 2.05 7.60 22.00
CA GLY A 165 1.17 7.55 23.15
C GLY A 165 1.39 6.29 24.00
N THR A 166 1.33 5.11 23.37
CA THR A 166 1.37 3.87 24.16
C THR A 166 2.77 3.44 24.59
N LYS A 167 3.83 3.78 23.84
CA LYS A 167 5.22 3.25 24.02
C LYS A 167 5.31 1.72 24.22
N HIS A 168 4.20 0.98 24.08
CA HIS A 168 4.04 -0.44 24.41
C HIS A 168 4.46 -1.33 23.24
N MET A 169 4.77 -0.71 22.09
CA MET A 169 5.32 -1.36 20.92
C MET A 169 6.75 -1.90 21.17
N ILE A 170 7.45 -1.43 22.20
CA ILE A 170 8.76 -2.00 22.62
C ILE A 170 8.57 -3.36 23.32
N THR A 171 7.43 -3.61 23.97
CA THR A 171 7.19 -4.84 24.77
C THR A 171 6.29 -5.87 24.09
N LEU A 172 5.68 -5.57 22.94
CA LEU A 172 4.88 -6.53 22.16
C LEU A 172 5.62 -7.15 20.95
N ALA A 173 6.81 -6.63 20.64
CA ALA A 173 7.60 -7.04 19.48
C ALA A 173 8.11 -8.50 19.55
N GLU A 174 8.02 -9.17 20.71
CA GLU A 174 8.50 -10.54 20.91
C GLU A 174 7.60 -11.65 20.32
N THR A 175 6.40 -11.36 19.78
CA THR A 175 5.48 -12.44 19.37
C THR A 175 5.10 -12.49 17.88
N VAL A 176 5.34 -11.45 17.09
CA VAL A 176 4.70 -11.33 15.75
C VAL A 176 5.65 -11.52 14.55
N ILE A 177 6.94 -11.83 14.77
CA ILE A 177 7.88 -12.14 13.65
C ILE A 177 7.71 -13.61 13.13
N ALA A 178 6.76 -14.38 13.66
CA ALA A 178 6.66 -15.82 13.39
C ALA A 178 5.80 -16.23 12.18
N LEU A 179 5.34 -15.31 11.35
CA LEU A 179 4.39 -15.61 10.28
C LEU A 179 4.92 -15.10 8.95
N ASP A 180 5.35 -16.04 8.10
CA ASP A 180 5.86 -15.88 6.73
C ASP A 180 4.86 -15.17 5.78
N MET A 181 4.52 -13.90 6.05
CA MET A 181 3.43 -13.21 5.36
C MET A 181 3.95 -11.98 4.58
N PRO A 182 3.65 -11.85 3.28
CA PRO A 182 3.93 -10.66 2.50
C PRO A 182 2.97 -9.51 2.88
N ALA A 183 3.13 -8.99 4.10
CA ALA A 183 2.50 -7.74 4.56
C ALA A 183 3.51 -6.59 4.60
N VAL A 184 4.78 -6.87 4.33
CA VAL A 184 5.91 -5.96 4.50
C VAL A 184 6.88 -6.15 3.33
N PHE A 185 7.34 -5.05 2.73
CA PHE A 185 8.46 -5.03 1.80
C PHE A 185 9.77 -5.21 2.55
N ILE A 186 10.61 -6.12 2.07
CA ILE A 186 11.90 -6.46 2.68
C ILE A 186 13.01 -6.03 1.72
N MET A 187 13.83 -5.06 2.11
CA MET A 187 14.96 -4.62 1.30
C MET A 187 16.29 -4.91 2.03
N PRO A 188 17.11 -5.84 1.53
CA PRO A 188 18.35 -6.20 2.21
C PRO A 188 19.40 -5.08 2.12
N LYS A 189 20.15 -4.88 3.21
CA LYS A 189 21.28 -3.94 3.26
C LYS A 189 22.59 -4.56 2.73
N ARG A 190 22.65 -5.89 2.59
CA ARG A 190 23.82 -6.67 2.09
C ARG A 190 23.42 -7.62 0.96
N GLY A 191 24.34 -7.92 0.04
CA GLY A 191 24.07 -8.71 -1.17
C GLY A 191 23.84 -10.20 -0.94
N ASP A 192 24.43 -10.77 0.11
CA ASP A 192 24.34 -12.21 0.42
C ASP A 192 23.09 -12.54 1.27
N PHE A 193 22.06 -11.70 1.19
CA PHE A 193 20.87 -11.84 2.01
C PHE A 193 19.94 -12.92 1.48
N SER A 194 19.67 -13.93 2.32
CA SER A 194 18.61 -14.91 2.12
C SER A 194 17.60 -14.80 3.25
N LEU A 195 16.31 -14.88 2.90
CA LEU A 195 15.22 -14.86 3.89
C LEU A 195 15.35 -16.00 4.90
N SER A 196 15.91 -17.13 4.48
CA SER A 196 16.16 -18.30 5.32
C SER A 196 17.21 -18.03 6.41
N SER A 197 18.17 -17.15 6.17
CA SER A 197 19.20 -16.75 7.14
C SER A 197 18.62 -15.81 8.21
N LEU A 198 17.74 -14.88 7.81
CA LEU A 198 17.02 -13.99 8.73
C LEU A 198 16.08 -14.77 9.68
N LYS A 199 15.46 -15.86 9.19
CA LYS A 199 14.65 -16.78 10.00
C LYS A 199 15.43 -17.52 11.07
N LYS A 200 16.75 -17.67 10.89
CA LYS A 200 17.64 -18.39 11.81
C LYS A 200 18.28 -17.47 12.85
N SER A 201 18.34 -16.17 12.58
CA SER A 201 18.89 -15.11 13.47
C SER A 201 17.82 -14.37 14.29
N SER A 202 16.55 -14.78 14.20
CA SER A 202 15.37 -14.09 14.76
C SER A 202 15.25 -14.08 16.31
N THR A 203 16.33 -14.34 17.05
CA THR A 203 16.38 -14.23 18.52
C THR A 203 16.80 -12.84 19.03
N THR A 204 17.18 -11.91 18.15
CA THR A 204 17.59 -10.56 18.58
C THR A 204 17.07 -9.49 17.59
N SER A 205 16.08 -8.71 18.02
CA SER A 205 15.42 -7.63 17.26
C SER A 205 16.37 -6.57 16.71
N GLU A 206 17.48 -6.31 17.40
CA GLU A 206 18.52 -5.38 16.95
C GLU A 206 19.35 -5.90 15.75
N GLY A 207 19.35 -7.22 15.51
CA GLY A 207 20.04 -7.85 14.38
C GLY A 207 19.25 -7.72 13.07
N SER A 208 17.92 -7.86 13.12
CA SER A 208 17.06 -7.83 11.93
C SER A 208 16.97 -6.46 11.27
N GLU A 209 16.92 -5.37 12.04
CA GLU A 209 16.93 -3.99 11.49
C GLU A 209 18.30 -3.58 10.93
N ARG A 210 19.38 -4.22 11.40
CA ARG A 210 20.73 -4.05 10.85
C ARG A 210 20.92 -4.75 9.52
N GLU A 211 20.18 -5.83 9.24
CA GLU A 211 20.34 -6.64 8.03
C GLU A 211 19.40 -6.24 6.89
N ALA A 212 18.20 -5.74 7.19
CA ALA A 212 17.21 -5.35 6.19
C ALA A 212 16.37 -4.13 6.61
N LEU A 213 15.89 -3.38 5.62
CA LEU A 213 14.89 -2.32 5.78
C LEU A 213 13.50 -2.91 5.51
N PHE A 214 12.56 -2.64 6.42
CA PHE A 214 11.18 -3.10 6.35
C PHE A 214 10.23 -1.92 6.13
N MET A 215 9.22 -2.10 5.28
CA MET A 215 8.14 -1.12 5.08
C MET A 215 6.81 -1.83 4.93
N GLY A 216 5.76 -1.42 5.63
CA GLY A 216 4.44 -2.02 5.47
C GLY A 216 3.89 -1.80 4.05
N VAL A 217 3.29 -2.82 3.44
CA VAL A 217 2.61 -2.64 2.13
C VAL A 217 1.47 -1.64 2.28
N GLY A 218 0.77 -1.67 3.42
CA GLY A 218 -0.27 -0.69 3.77
C GLY A 218 0.23 0.75 3.79
N ASP A 219 1.45 1.00 4.25
CA ASP A 219 2.05 2.35 4.30
C ASP A 219 2.31 2.90 2.90
N ALA A 220 2.51 2.03 1.90
CA ALA A 220 2.59 2.44 0.50
C ALA A 220 1.20 2.60 -0.15
N VAL A 221 0.21 1.79 0.25
CA VAL A 221 -1.16 1.84 -0.27
C VAL A 221 -1.91 3.08 0.20
N ILE A 222 -1.88 3.39 1.51
CA ILE A 222 -2.73 4.44 2.12
C ILE A 222 -2.53 5.82 1.46
N PRO A 223 -1.30 6.34 1.31
CA PRO A 223 -1.08 7.60 0.60
C PRO A 223 -1.51 7.53 -0.87
N GLY A 224 -1.36 6.35 -1.49
CA GLY A 224 -1.77 6.07 -2.86
C GLY A 224 -3.26 6.23 -3.11
N ILE A 225 -4.11 6.04 -2.09
CA ILE A 225 -5.58 6.21 -2.19
C ILE A 225 -5.91 7.64 -2.63
N LEU A 226 -5.32 8.65 -1.98
CA LEU A 226 -5.56 10.06 -2.32
C LEU A 226 -4.98 10.41 -3.71
N ILE A 227 -3.82 9.85 -4.06
CA ILE A 227 -3.19 10.06 -5.37
C ILE A 227 -4.12 9.56 -6.48
N VAL A 228 -4.60 8.32 -6.39
CA VAL A 228 -5.53 7.75 -7.37
C VAL A 228 -6.89 8.44 -7.33
N SER A 229 -7.42 8.75 -6.15
CA SER A 229 -8.69 9.47 -5.99
C SER A 229 -8.66 10.83 -6.70
N SER A 230 -7.54 11.56 -6.58
CA SER A 230 -7.35 12.85 -7.26
C SER A 230 -7.33 12.71 -8.78
N PHE A 231 -6.84 11.58 -9.32
CA PHE A 231 -6.88 11.32 -10.77
C PHE A 231 -8.30 11.02 -11.25
N VAL A 232 -9.05 10.22 -10.48
CA VAL A 232 -10.36 9.68 -10.85
C VAL A 232 -11.48 10.72 -10.70
N PHE A 233 -11.45 11.51 -9.64
CA PHE A 233 -12.57 12.36 -9.24
C PHE A 233 -12.39 13.85 -9.59
N LEU A 234 -11.16 14.32 -9.86
CA LEU A 234 -10.98 15.70 -10.29
C LEU A 234 -11.31 15.89 -11.77
N PRO A 235 -11.79 17.08 -12.17
CA PRO A 235 -11.98 17.42 -13.58
C PRO A 235 -10.67 17.29 -14.36
N ALA A 236 -10.73 16.66 -15.53
CA ALA A 236 -9.57 16.54 -16.41
C ALA A 236 -9.18 17.86 -17.10
N GLN A 237 -10.11 18.82 -17.20
CA GLN A 237 -9.87 20.10 -17.86
C GLN A 237 -10.32 21.26 -16.97
N VAL A 238 -9.46 22.28 -16.86
CA VAL A 238 -9.74 23.53 -16.13
C VAL A 238 -9.22 24.69 -16.96
N GLY A 239 -10.13 25.48 -17.55
CA GLY A 239 -9.75 26.56 -18.45
C GLY A 239 -8.94 26.04 -19.64
N THR A 240 -7.66 26.43 -19.74
CA THR A 240 -6.74 26.01 -20.80
C THR A 240 -5.85 24.82 -20.41
N ILE A 241 -5.89 24.37 -19.15
CA ILE A 241 -5.06 23.26 -18.67
C ILE A 241 -5.75 21.94 -18.98
N THR A 242 -5.13 21.14 -19.84
CA THR A 242 -5.50 19.74 -20.09
C THR A 242 -4.81 18.82 -19.08
N ASN A 243 -5.47 17.73 -18.68
CA ASN A 243 -5.01 16.76 -17.69
C ASN A 243 -4.72 17.35 -16.29
N ALA A 244 -5.58 18.28 -15.85
CA ALA A 244 -5.48 18.93 -14.55
C ALA A 244 -5.51 17.92 -13.38
N ASN A 245 -6.35 16.89 -13.47
CA ASN A 245 -6.44 15.76 -12.53
C ASN A 245 -5.11 15.00 -12.39
N LEU A 246 -4.43 14.70 -13.50
CA LEU A 246 -3.14 14.02 -13.51
C LEU A 246 -2.05 14.88 -12.87
N LEU A 247 -2.03 16.18 -13.16
CA LEU A 247 -1.06 17.10 -12.56
C LEU A 247 -1.21 17.20 -11.03
N VAL A 248 -2.45 17.23 -10.51
CA VAL A 248 -2.70 17.17 -9.06
C VAL A 248 -2.28 15.82 -8.47
N SER A 249 -2.51 14.73 -9.20
CA SER A 249 -2.09 13.38 -8.77
C SER A 249 -0.57 13.26 -8.66
N ILE A 250 0.15 13.78 -9.66
CA ILE A 250 1.62 13.84 -9.65
C ILE A 250 2.10 14.72 -8.50
N GLY A 251 1.47 15.87 -8.27
CA GLY A 251 1.77 16.74 -7.12
C GLY A 251 1.61 16.04 -5.77
N SER A 252 0.52 15.30 -5.60
CA SER A 252 0.25 14.47 -4.42
C SER A 252 1.30 13.37 -4.26
N MET A 253 1.72 12.74 -5.37
CA MET A 253 2.78 11.72 -5.39
C MET A 253 4.15 12.30 -5.01
N ILE A 254 4.50 13.47 -5.51
CA ILE A 254 5.74 14.18 -5.12
C ILE A 254 5.69 14.51 -3.62
N GLY A 255 4.55 14.98 -3.11
CA GLY A 255 4.35 15.20 -1.69
C GLY A 255 4.54 13.93 -0.85
N ALA A 256 3.96 12.80 -1.29
CA ALA A 256 4.14 11.50 -0.66
C ALA A 256 5.61 11.06 -0.63
N PHE A 257 6.32 11.27 -1.74
CA PHE A 257 7.74 10.96 -1.87
C PHE A 257 8.62 11.81 -0.96
N CYS A 258 8.34 13.12 -0.86
CA CYS A 258 9.00 14.00 0.11
C CYS A 258 8.73 13.57 1.56
N GLY A 259 7.52 13.13 1.87
CA GLY A 259 7.16 12.53 3.15
C GLY A 259 7.97 11.26 3.44
N PHE A 260 8.10 10.37 2.45
CA PHE A 260 8.91 9.16 2.55
C PHE A 260 10.40 9.47 2.80
N LEU A 261 10.98 10.40 2.04
CA LEU A 261 12.37 10.82 2.22
C LEU A 261 12.61 11.42 3.62
N SER A 262 11.65 12.20 4.11
CA SER A 262 11.70 12.75 5.46
C SER A 262 11.68 11.63 6.50
N LEU A 263 10.80 10.64 6.36
CA LEU A 263 10.73 9.48 7.25
C LEU A 263 12.05 8.71 7.29
N VAL A 264 12.62 8.37 6.13
CA VAL A 264 13.92 7.68 6.02
C VAL A 264 15.02 8.49 6.71
N PHE A 265 15.08 9.80 6.44
CA PHE A 265 16.08 10.68 7.05
C PHE A 265 15.96 10.77 8.59
N LEU A 266 14.74 10.82 9.13
CA LEU A 266 14.55 10.81 10.58
C LEU A 266 14.86 9.43 11.21
N THR A 267 14.58 8.34 10.48
CA THR A 267 14.80 6.97 10.97
C THR A 267 16.30 6.66 11.03
N GLU A 268 17.09 7.15 10.08
CA GLU A 268 18.56 7.08 10.12
C GLU A 268 19.17 7.78 11.35
N LYS A 269 18.46 8.73 11.98
CA LYS A 269 18.88 9.38 13.23
C LYS A 269 18.60 8.57 14.50
N GLY A 270 18.15 7.32 14.37
CA GLY A 270 18.09 6.35 15.46
C GLY A 270 16.89 6.47 16.40
N LYS A 271 15.82 7.15 15.98
CA LYS A 271 14.54 7.16 16.73
C LYS A 271 13.45 6.56 15.86
N PRO A 272 12.75 5.49 16.31
CA PRO A 272 11.58 4.99 15.60
C PRO A 272 10.52 6.09 15.53
N GLN A 273 10.00 6.32 14.32
CA GLN A 273 8.97 7.32 14.04
C GLN A 273 7.71 6.61 13.53
N ALA A 274 6.55 7.23 13.76
CA ALA A 274 5.31 6.82 13.13
C ALA A 274 5.40 7.06 11.62
N GLY A 275 5.15 6.06 10.79
CA GLY A 275 5.35 6.13 9.35
C GLY A 275 4.23 6.90 8.63
N LEU A 276 2.97 6.59 8.98
CA LEU A 276 1.81 7.14 8.30
C LEU A 276 1.65 8.65 8.47
N PRO A 277 1.98 9.28 9.61
CA PRO A 277 1.95 10.75 9.73
C PRO A 277 2.80 11.46 8.68
N PHE A 278 4.04 11.01 8.43
CA PHE A 278 4.91 11.67 7.46
C PHE A 278 4.45 11.44 6.02
N LEU A 279 4.05 10.20 5.70
CA LEU A 279 3.59 9.85 4.36
C LEU A 279 2.27 10.56 4.03
N ASN A 280 1.26 10.43 4.90
CA ASN A 280 -0.07 10.99 4.66
C ASN A 280 -0.06 12.52 4.70
N SER A 281 0.68 13.14 5.63
CA SER A 281 0.79 14.61 5.63
C SER A 281 1.51 15.12 4.38
N GLY A 282 2.58 14.45 3.94
CA GLY A 282 3.27 14.76 2.69
C GLY A 282 2.33 14.71 1.49
N THR A 283 1.52 13.65 1.38
CA THR A 283 0.54 13.51 0.29
C THR A 283 -0.56 14.56 0.35
N ILE A 284 -1.11 14.85 1.54
CA ILE A 284 -2.17 15.86 1.70
C ILE A 284 -1.62 17.25 1.36
N ILE A 285 -0.41 17.59 1.83
CA ILE A 285 0.23 18.88 1.53
C ILE A 285 0.50 18.99 0.02
N GLY A 286 1.05 17.93 -0.61
CA GLY A 286 1.27 17.89 -2.05
C GLY A 286 -0.02 18.06 -2.84
N PHE A 287 -1.09 17.38 -2.41
CA PHE A 287 -2.42 17.50 -2.97
C PHE A 287 -2.94 18.95 -2.87
N ILE A 288 -2.93 19.55 -1.68
CA ILE A 288 -3.43 20.91 -1.46
C ILE A 288 -2.65 21.93 -2.29
N ILE A 289 -1.32 21.86 -2.29
CA ILE A 289 -0.47 22.78 -3.05
C ILE A 289 -0.79 22.68 -4.54
N SER A 290 -0.79 21.47 -5.11
CA SER A 290 -1.05 21.29 -6.53
C SER A 290 -2.49 21.62 -6.91
N TYR A 291 -3.45 21.29 -6.05
CA TYR A 291 -4.85 21.66 -6.26
C TYR A 291 -5.03 23.17 -6.34
N ILE A 292 -4.48 23.93 -5.39
CA ILE A 292 -4.56 25.40 -5.38
C ILE A 292 -3.87 26.01 -6.59
N LEU A 293 -2.69 25.50 -6.97
CA LEU A 293 -1.94 26.02 -8.12
C LEU A 293 -2.69 25.85 -9.45
N ILE A 294 -3.39 24.72 -9.62
CA ILE A 294 -4.05 24.35 -10.88
C ILE A 294 -5.48 24.87 -10.95
N PHE A 295 -6.29 24.59 -9.92
CA PHE A 295 -7.72 24.92 -9.91
C PHE A 295 -8.00 26.35 -9.44
N ARG A 296 -7.05 27.00 -8.75
CA ARG A 296 -7.19 28.36 -8.18
C ARG A 296 -8.48 28.55 -7.38
N ASN A 297 -8.98 27.47 -6.79
CA ASN A 297 -10.21 27.42 -6.02
C ASN A 297 -9.93 26.60 -4.74
N PHE A 298 -10.75 26.79 -3.72
CA PHE A 298 -10.80 25.98 -2.49
C PHE A 298 -11.92 24.92 -2.54
N GLY A 299 -12.53 24.72 -3.70
CA GLY A 299 -13.63 23.77 -3.87
C GLY A 299 -13.24 22.31 -3.64
N PHE A 300 -11.96 21.94 -3.68
CA PHE A 300 -11.49 20.54 -3.59
C PHE A 300 -12.25 19.54 -4.48
N GLY A 301 -12.72 20.01 -5.64
CA GLY A 301 -13.53 19.20 -6.57
C GLY A 301 -15.04 19.23 -6.30
N MET A 302 -15.53 20.11 -5.42
CA MET A 302 -16.95 20.40 -5.26
C MET A 302 -17.49 21.08 -6.51
N VAL A 303 -18.24 20.31 -7.31
CA VAL A 303 -19.34 20.78 -8.17
C VAL A 303 -20.58 20.01 -7.74
#